data_AF-A0A975ECK0-F1
#
_entry.id   AF-A0A975ECK0-F1
#
_cell.length_a   1.000
_cell.length_b   1.000
_cell.length_c   1.000
_cell.angle_alpha   90.00
_cell.angle_beta   90.00
_cell.angle_gamma   90.00
#
_symmetry.space_group_name_H-M   'P 1'
#
loop_
_entity.id
_entity.type
_entity.pdbx_description
1 polymer ?
#
loop_
_entity_poly.entity_id
_entity_poly.type
_entity_poly.pdbx_seq_one_letter_code
_entity_poly.pdbx_strand_id
1 'polypeptide(L)'
;MALIQASQDIFAGALVNIFDDGGFFRVRLADATASGYEAMGYVLEAALAGTPAVVYFKGSNTAVADMNAGAQYLTTEPGVAGLLAPKGSGRVLQRVGFASSSTRLHFQAGTPTTRA
;
A
#
# COMPACT_ATOMS: atom_id res chain seq x y z
N MET A 1 -11.97 4.07 7.91
CA MET A 1 -11.82 2.72 7.33
C MET A 1 -12.94 2.51 6.33
N ALA A 2 -12.79 1.59 5.39
CA ALA A 2 -13.84 1.20 4.45
C ALA A 2 -13.79 -0.32 4.22
N LEU A 3 -14.94 -0.92 3.92
CA LEU A 3 -15.05 -2.32 3.52
C LEU A 3 -15.21 -2.38 2.00
N ILE A 4 -14.24 -2.96 1.29
CA ILE A 4 -14.19 -2.94 -0.18
C ILE A 4 -13.80 -4.33 -0.66
N GLN A 5 -14.49 -4.85 -1.67
CA GLN A 5 -14.20 -6.18 -2.21
C GLN A 5 -12.83 -6.21 -2.90
N ALA A 6 -12.01 -7.19 -2.55
CA ALA A 6 -10.70 -7.42 -3.14
C ALA A 6 -10.82 -7.97 -4.56
N SER A 7 -10.07 -7.41 -5.50
CA SER A 7 -9.98 -7.91 -6.88
C SER A 7 -8.96 -9.04 -7.03
N GLN A 8 -8.12 -9.26 -6.02
CA GLN A 8 -7.08 -10.27 -5.95
C GLN A 8 -6.87 -10.66 -4.49
N ASP A 9 -6.02 -11.66 -4.24
CA ASP A 9 -5.62 -12.00 -2.88
C ASP A 9 -4.75 -10.88 -2.29
N ILE A 10 -5.08 -10.48 -1.06
CA ILE A 10 -4.39 -9.44 -0.30
C ILE A 10 -3.89 -10.07 0.99
N PHE A 11 -2.61 -9.88 1.30
CA PHE A 11 -2.00 -10.36 2.53
C PHE A 11 -2.12 -9.35 3.67
N ALA A 12 -2.08 -9.83 4.90
CA ALA A 12 -2.10 -8.99 6.09
C ALA A 12 -0.90 -8.02 6.08
N GLY A 13 -1.14 -6.75 6.41
CA GLY A 13 -0.10 -5.72 6.37
C GLY A 13 0.16 -5.12 4.99
N ALA A 14 -0.50 -5.59 3.93
CA ALA A 14 -0.32 -5.02 2.60
C ALA A 14 -0.77 -3.55 2.52
N LEU A 15 0.00 -2.76 1.77
CA LEU A 15 -0.46 -1.49 1.21
C LEU A 15 -1.41 -1.74 0.05
N VAL A 16 -2.47 -0.96 -0.03
CA VAL A 16 -3.52 -1.17 -1.02
C VAL A 16 -3.86 0.09 -1.80
N ASN A 17 -4.31 -0.14 -3.02
CA ASN A 17 -4.83 0.84 -3.96
C ASN A 17 -6.33 0.57 -4.18
N ILE A 18 -7.13 1.63 -4.18
CA ILE A 18 -8.56 1.54 -4.50
C ILE A 18 -8.72 2.10 -5.91
N PHE A 19 -9.39 1.35 -6.77
CA PHE A 19 -9.58 1.71 -8.16
C PHE A 19 -11.03 1.46 -8.59
N ASP A 20 -11.42 2.12 -9.68
CA ASP A 20 -12.68 1.86 -10.35
C ASP A 20 -12.52 0.65 -11.28
N ASP A 21 -13.36 -0.35 -11.06
CA ASP A 21 -13.46 -1.57 -11.88
C ASP A 21 -14.86 -1.61 -12.51
N GLY A 22 -15.05 -0.79 -13.55
CA GLY A 22 -16.31 -0.71 -14.28
C GLY A 22 -17.46 -0.14 -13.44
N GLY A 23 -17.19 0.93 -12.67
CA GLY A 23 -18.16 1.58 -11.79
C GLY A 23 -18.26 0.97 -10.39
N PHE A 24 -17.51 -0.10 -10.11
CA PHE A 24 -17.39 -0.69 -8.77
C PHE A 24 -16.02 -0.37 -8.17
N PHE A 25 -16.01 0.19 -6.95
CA PHE A 25 -14.76 0.31 -6.21
C PHE A 25 -14.24 -1.07 -5.82
N ARG A 26 -13.00 -1.35 -6.22
CA ARG A 26 -12.26 -2.56 -5.86
C ARG A 26 -10.95 -2.20 -5.20
N VAL A 27 -10.43 -3.13 -4.42
CA VAL A 27 -9.13 -3.00 -3.78
C VAL A 27 -8.13 -4.00 -4.34
N ARG A 28 -6.92 -3.52 -4.60
CA ARG A 28 -5.77 -4.29 -5.11
C ARG A 28 -4.52 -3.94 -4.33
N LEU A 29 -3.46 -4.73 -4.48
CA LEU A 29 -2.14 -4.39 -3.94
C LEU A 29 -1.62 -3.10 -4.61
N ALA A 30 -1.06 -2.20 -3.82
CA ALA A 30 -0.39 -1.00 -4.32
C ALA A 30 0.98 -1.36 -4.91
N ASP A 31 1.43 -0.68 -5.96
CA ASP A 31 2.68 -1.01 -6.67
C ASP A 31 3.32 0.25 -7.26
N ALA A 32 4.62 0.43 -7.06
CA ALA A 32 5.37 1.55 -7.62
C ALA A 32 5.75 1.39 -9.10
N THR A 33 5.37 0.29 -9.76
CA THR A 33 5.75 -0.01 -11.14
C THR A 33 5.11 0.90 -12.16
N ALA A 34 3.90 1.37 -11.91
CA ALA A 34 3.17 2.26 -12.81
C ALA A 34 2.26 3.22 -12.04
N SER A 35 2.01 4.39 -12.62
CA SER A 35 1.00 5.34 -12.11
C SER A 35 -0.39 4.70 -12.10
N GLY A 36 -1.22 5.09 -11.12
CA GLY A 36 -2.54 4.53 -10.88
C GLY A 36 -2.56 3.37 -9.88
N TYR A 37 -1.40 2.92 -9.39
CA TYR A 37 -1.25 1.86 -8.40
C TYR A 37 -0.75 2.39 -7.04
N GLU A 38 -0.87 3.69 -6.80
CA GLU A 38 -0.36 4.34 -5.59
C GLU A 38 -1.06 3.83 -4.33
N ALA A 39 -0.34 3.83 -3.21
CA ALA A 39 -0.88 3.42 -1.93
C ALA A 39 -1.88 4.46 -1.42
N MET A 40 -3.11 4.02 -1.20
CA MET A 40 -4.21 4.82 -0.64
C MET A 40 -4.54 4.42 0.81
N GLY A 41 -4.21 3.18 1.19
CA GLY A 41 -4.43 2.66 2.53
C GLY A 41 -3.63 1.39 2.78
N TYR A 42 -4.00 0.70 3.86
CA TYR A 42 -3.44 -0.61 4.23
C TYR A 42 -4.52 -1.52 4.79
N VAL A 43 -4.23 -2.82 4.87
CA VAL A 43 -5.06 -3.81 5.57
C VAL A 43 -4.31 -4.38 6.78
N LEU A 44 -5.05 -4.81 7.80
CA LEU A 44 -4.48 -5.53 8.95
C LEU A 44 -4.68 -7.04 8.85
N GLU A 45 -5.65 -7.48 8.05
CA GLU A 45 -6.02 -8.87 7.84
C GLU A 45 -5.93 -9.20 6.35
N ALA A 46 -5.68 -10.47 6.05
CA ALA A 46 -5.72 -10.95 4.67
C ALA A 46 -7.16 -11.00 4.13
N ALA A 47 -7.31 -10.87 2.82
CA ALA A 47 -8.59 -11.02 2.12
C ALA A 47 -8.36 -11.78 0.82
N LEU A 48 -9.20 -12.77 0.52
CA LEU A 48 -9.16 -13.48 -0.75
C LEU A 48 -9.87 -12.67 -1.84
N ALA A 49 -9.52 -12.91 -3.10
CA ALA A 49 -10.23 -12.34 -4.23
C ALA A 49 -11.75 -12.60 -4.11
N GLY A 50 -12.55 -11.57 -4.36
CA GLY A 50 -14.01 -11.63 -4.21
C GLY A 50 -14.54 -11.45 -2.79
N THR A 51 -13.68 -11.42 -1.77
CA THR A 51 -14.07 -11.16 -0.38
C THR A 51 -13.84 -9.71 0.02
N PRO A 52 -14.60 -9.16 0.99
CA PRO A 52 -14.38 -7.81 1.47
C PRO A 52 -13.10 -7.68 2.30
N ALA A 53 -12.25 -6.70 1.97
CA ALA A 53 -11.11 -6.29 2.77
C ALA A 53 -11.41 -5.01 3.57
N VAL A 54 -10.90 -4.93 4.79
CA VAL A 54 -10.99 -3.73 5.64
C VAL A 54 -9.79 -2.82 5.38
N VAL A 55 -10.04 -1.71 4.69
CA VAL A 55 -9.01 -0.72 4.32
C VAL A 55 -8.94 0.39 5.35
N TYR A 56 -7.75 0.63 5.90
CA TYR A 56 -7.44 1.72 6.81
C TYR A 56 -6.68 2.83 6.07
N PHE A 57 -7.16 4.07 6.18
CA PHE A 57 -6.60 5.23 5.46
C PHE A 57 -5.60 6.05 6.28
N LYS A 58 -5.57 5.82 7.60
CA LYS A 58 -4.72 6.53 8.57
C LYS A 58 -4.42 5.58 9.72
N GLY A 59 -3.46 5.95 10.57
CA GLY A 59 -3.08 5.19 11.76
C GLY A 59 -1.85 4.32 11.53
N SER A 60 -1.75 3.23 12.29
CA SER A 60 -0.56 2.37 12.26
C SER A 60 -0.93 1.00 11.72
N ASN A 61 -0.23 0.59 10.66
CA ASN A 61 -0.22 -0.78 10.20
C ASN A 61 0.63 -1.61 11.17
N THR A 62 -0.02 -2.55 11.85
CA THR A 62 0.57 -3.43 12.88
C THR A 62 0.78 -4.86 12.39
N ALA A 63 0.41 -5.15 11.14
CA ALA A 63 0.55 -6.46 10.52
C ALA A 63 1.78 -6.53 9.58
N VAL A 64 2.62 -5.51 9.57
CA VAL A 64 3.92 -5.54 8.89
C VAL A 64 4.95 -6.29 9.73
N ALA A 65 5.98 -6.82 9.07
CA ALA A 65 7.14 -7.42 9.69
C ALA A 65 8.42 -6.87 9.05
N ASP A 66 9.56 -7.13 9.69
CA ASP A 66 10.91 -6.84 9.17
C ASP A 66 11.15 -5.40 8.71
N MET A 67 10.37 -4.45 9.25
CA MET A 67 10.55 -3.02 8.95
C MET A 67 11.80 -2.46 9.64
N ASN A 68 12.47 -1.55 8.96
CA ASN A 68 13.53 -0.75 9.56
C ASN A 68 12.98 0.62 9.96
N ALA A 69 13.39 1.14 11.11
CA ALA A 69 12.95 2.46 11.56
C ALA A 69 13.29 3.56 10.54
N GLY A 70 12.39 4.53 10.38
CA GLY A 70 12.55 5.66 9.46
C GLY A 70 11.52 5.68 8.33
N ALA A 71 11.75 6.57 7.36
CA ALA A 71 10.82 6.78 6.24
C ALA A 71 10.65 5.51 5.40
N GLN A 72 9.41 5.20 5.04
CA GLN A 72 9.07 4.07 4.19
C GLN A 72 8.46 4.58 2.87
N TYR A 73 8.80 3.89 1.79
CA TYR A 73 8.37 4.19 0.43
C TYR A 73 7.62 2.99 -0.16
N LEU A 74 6.67 3.28 -1.05
CA LEU A 74 6.04 2.24 -1.87
C LEU A 74 7.12 1.60 -2.76
N THR A 75 7.12 0.28 -2.83
CA THR A 75 8.10 -0.48 -3.62
C THR A 75 7.48 -1.03 -4.91
N THR A 76 8.31 -1.61 -5.78
CA THR A 76 7.84 -2.35 -6.97
C THR A 76 7.43 -3.79 -6.64
N GLU A 77 7.52 -4.19 -5.37
CA GLU A 77 6.92 -5.43 -4.90
C GLU A 77 5.49 -5.10 -4.42
N PRO A 78 4.46 -5.68 -5.05
CA PRO A 78 3.07 -5.32 -4.76
C PRO A 78 2.72 -5.44 -3.28
N GLY A 79 2.17 -4.37 -2.73
CA GLY A 79 1.71 -4.26 -1.35
C GLY A 79 2.81 -3.99 -0.32
N VAL A 80 4.08 -3.90 -0.74
CA VAL A 80 5.21 -3.82 0.18
C VAL A 80 5.75 -2.39 0.30
N ALA A 81 6.04 -2.00 1.55
CA ALA A 81 6.76 -0.78 1.89
C ALA A 81 8.24 -1.11 2.16
N GLY A 82 9.14 -0.18 1.83
CA GLY A 82 10.58 -0.35 2.11
C GLY A 82 11.34 0.96 2.27
N LEU A 83 12.56 0.89 2.81
CA LEU A 83 13.44 2.04 3.04
C LEU A 83 13.89 2.74 1.75
N LEU A 84 14.03 1.97 0.68
CA LEU A 84 14.59 2.45 -0.57
C LEU A 84 13.46 2.88 -1.50
N ALA A 85 13.48 4.16 -1.85
CA ALA A 85 12.63 4.68 -2.90
C ALA A 85 12.90 3.94 -4.24
N PRO A 86 11.85 3.60 -5.01
CA PRO A 86 11.99 2.92 -6.29
C PRO A 86 12.78 3.78 -7.30
N LYS A 87 13.59 3.11 -8.11
CA LYS A 87 14.50 3.73 -9.09
C LYS A 87 14.07 3.40 -10.52
N GLY A 88 14.44 4.28 -11.45
CA GLY A 88 14.12 4.16 -12.87
C GLY A 88 12.95 5.05 -13.29
N SER A 89 12.90 5.35 -14.59
CA SER A 89 11.85 6.14 -15.23
C SER A 89 10.50 5.42 -15.17
N GLY A 90 9.41 6.17 -15.07
CA GLY A 90 8.04 5.65 -15.02
C GLY A 90 7.62 5.05 -13.66
N ARG A 91 8.54 4.94 -12.69
CA ARG A 91 8.23 4.45 -11.35
C ARG A 91 7.57 5.53 -10.50
N VAL A 92 6.63 5.11 -9.66
CA VAL A 92 5.97 5.97 -8.69
C VAL A 92 6.90 6.15 -7.48
N LEU A 93 7.31 7.38 -7.22
CA LEU A 93 7.91 7.78 -5.96
C LEU A 93 6.79 8.19 -4.99
N GLN A 94 6.55 7.37 -3.98
CA GLN A 94 5.59 7.70 -2.93
C GLN A 94 6.15 7.32 -1.57
N ARG A 95 6.26 8.31 -0.66
CA ARG A 95 6.46 8.02 0.76
C ARG A 95 5.12 7.58 1.34
N VAL A 96 5.09 6.41 1.98
CA VAL A 96 3.86 5.83 2.53
C VAL A 96 3.74 6.04 4.04
N GLY A 97 4.80 6.51 4.68
CA GLY A 97 4.83 6.75 6.11
C GLY A 97 6.22 6.68 6.71
N PHE A 98 6.28 6.29 7.98
CA PHE A 98 7.52 5.92 8.66
C PHE A 98 7.29 4.74 9.60
N ALA A 99 8.28 3.87 9.70
CA ALA A 99 8.28 2.78 10.66
C ALA A 99 8.91 3.24 11.98
N SER A 100 8.26 2.89 13.10
CA SER A 100 8.78 3.12 14.46
C SER A 100 9.35 1.86 15.11
N SER A 101 9.08 0.69 14.51
CA SER A 101 9.63 -0.61 14.90
C SER A 101 9.49 -1.59 13.73
N SER A 102 10.01 -2.81 13.88
CA SER A 102 9.88 -3.86 12.86
C SER A 102 8.45 -4.29 12.56
N THR A 103 7.51 -4.03 13.48
CA THR A 103 6.10 -4.42 13.36
C THR A 103 5.13 -3.24 13.37
N ARG A 104 5.63 -2.01 13.17
CA ARG A 104 4.78 -0.81 13.12
C ARG A 104 5.18 0.16 12.03
N LEU A 105 4.28 0.37 11.08
CA LEU A 105 4.34 1.42 10.07
C LEU A 105 3.22 2.44 10.31
N HIS A 106 3.59 3.68 10.60
CA HIS A 106 2.63 4.78 10.68
C HIS A 106 2.31 5.26 9.27
N PHE A 107 1.11 4.94 8.79
CA PHE A 107 0.68 5.25 7.44
C PHE A 107 0.35 6.74 7.30
N GLN A 108 1.07 7.39 6.39
CA GLN A 108 0.88 8.77 5.99
C GLN A 108 1.29 8.88 4.53
N ALA A 109 0.36 8.59 3.62
CA ALA A 109 0.59 8.71 2.19
C ALA A 109 0.97 10.16 1.81
N GLY A 110 2.14 10.32 1.23
CA GLY A 110 2.56 11.55 0.57
C GLY A 110 1.99 11.64 -0.85
N THR A 111 2.06 12.85 -1.43
CA THR A 111 1.72 13.06 -2.84
C THR A 111 2.66 12.25 -3.72
N PRO A 112 2.15 11.32 -4.54
CA PRO A 112 2.97 10.51 -5.42
C PRO A 112 3.51 11.36 -6.59
N THR A 113 4.72 11.06 -7.03
CA THR A 113 5.28 11.63 -8.27
C THR A 113 5.84 10.53 -9.16
N THR A 114 5.64 10.63 -10.47
CA THR A 114 6.26 9.71 -11.42
C THR A 114 7.67 10.19 -11.73
N ARG A 115 8.65 9.30 -11.66
CA ARG A 115 10.03 9.62 -11.99
C ARG A 115 10.20 9.78 -13.50
N ALA A 116 10.90 10.84 -13.90
CA ALA A 116 11.35 11.07 -15.27
C ALA A 116 12.33 9.99 -15.74
#